data_AF-A0A3M1E978-F1
#
_entry.id   AF-A0A3M1E978-F1
#
_cell.length_a   1.000
_cell.length_b   1.000
_cell.length_c   1.000
_cell.angle_alpha   90.00
_cell.angle_beta   90.00
_cell.angle_gamma   90.00
#
_symmetry.space_group_name_H-M   'P 1'
#
loop_
_entity.id
_entity.type
_entity.pdbx_description
1 polymer ?
#
loop_
_entity_poly.entity_id
_entity_poly.type
_entity_poly.pdbx_seq_one_letter_code
_entity_poly.pdbx_strand_id
1 'polypeptide(L)'
;MKAMFEARYLLPEDANPSEEAIAFFACTNGVFNLWPYWREFVQSMASRMGLPRLTVPTYRIEEAFTGPGTVERRTRRRRTASRSARSR
;
A
#
# COMPACT_ATOMS: atom_id res chain seq x y z
N MET A 1 11.50 9.08 17.37
CA MET A 1 11.01 7.77 17.83
C MET A 1 10.73 6.90 16.61
N LYS A 2 11.10 5.62 16.62
CA LYS A 2 10.90 4.68 15.50
C LYS A 2 10.18 3.44 16.01
N ALA A 3 9.32 2.83 15.19
CA ALA A 3 8.64 1.58 15.49
C ALA A 3 8.67 0.67 14.26
N MET A 4 8.74 -0.64 14.49
CA MET A 4 8.73 -1.69 13.47
C MET A 4 7.54 -2.61 13.75
N PHE A 5 6.78 -2.93 12.72
CA PHE A 5 5.60 -3.79 12.79
C PHE A 5 5.78 -4.97 11.85
N GLU A 6 5.43 -6.16 12.31
CA GLU A 6 5.54 -7.41 11.57
C GLU A 6 4.21 -8.16 11.64
N ALA A 7 3.74 -8.66 10.51
CA ALA A 7 2.60 -9.58 10.43
C ALA A 7 3.10 -10.93 9.91
N ARG A 8 2.76 -12.01 10.61
CA ARG A 8 3.06 -13.38 10.19
C ARG A 8 1.76 -14.07 9.80
N TYR A 9 1.76 -14.68 8.62
CA TYR A 9 0.64 -15.41 8.05
C TYR A 9 1.02 -16.88 7.92
N LEU A 10 0.05 -17.75 8.16
CA LEU A 10 0.16 -19.17 7.87
C LEU A 10 -0.50 -19.45 6.52
N LEU A 11 0.20 -20.18 5.67
CA LEU A 11 -0.35 -20.66 4.41
C LEU A 11 -0.80 -22.12 4.63
N PRO A 12 -2.04 -22.50 4.25
CA PRO A 12 -2.47 -23.89 4.29
C PRO A 12 -1.53 -24.80 3.47
N GLU A 13 -1.34 -26.04 3.93
CA GLU A 13 -0.40 -26.99 3.30
C GLU A 13 -0.79 -27.36 1.87
N ASP A 14 -2.08 -27.30 1.54
CA ASP A 14 -2.65 -27.59 0.23
C ASP A 14 -2.67 -26.36 -0.71
N ALA A 15 -2.29 -25.18 -0.21
CA ALA A 15 -2.25 -23.97 -1.01
C ALA A 15 -0.94 -23.86 -1.80
N ASN A 16 -1.05 -23.67 -3.12
CA ASN A 16 0.09 -23.45 -4.00
C ASN A 16 -0.06 -22.13 -4.80
N PRO A 17 0.02 -20.96 -4.15
CA PRO A 17 -0.09 -19.67 -4.81
C PRO A 17 1.17 -19.37 -5.64
N SER A 18 1.01 -18.62 -6.74
CA SER A 18 2.17 -18.11 -7.48
C SER A 18 2.94 -17.06 -6.66
N GLU A 19 4.20 -16.85 -6.99
CA GLU A 19 5.02 -15.84 -6.33
C GLU A 19 4.43 -14.43 -6.49
N GLU A 20 3.82 -14.13 -7.64
CA GLU A 20 3.12 -12.86 -7.87
C GLU A 20 1.91 -12.71 -6.95
N ALA A 21 1.16 -13.80 -6.70
CA ALA A 21 0.03 -13.79 -5.80
C ALA A 21 0.48 -13.57 -4.33
N ILE A 22 1.59 -14.19 -3.90
CA ILE A 22 2.18 -13.96 -2.58
C ILE A 22 2.62 -12.49 -2.44
N ALA A 23 3.34 -11.96 -3.43
CA ALA A 23 3.79 -10.57 -3.42
C ALA A 23 2.63 -9.58 -3.37
N PHE A 24 1.60 -9.80 -4.19
CA PHE A 24 0.38 -8.98 -4.19
C PHE A 24 -0.34 -9.04 -2.84
N PHE A 25 -0.46 -10.24 -2.26
CA PHE A 25 -1.05 -10.45 -0.94
C PHE A 25 -0.26 -9.68 0.13
N ALA A 26 1.06 -9.81 0.16
CA ALA A 26 1.91 -9.17 1.17
C ALA A 26 1.86 -7.64 1.08
N CYS A 27 1.92 -7.07 -0.13
CA CYS A 27 1.86 -5.62 -0.33
C CYS A 27 0.49 -5.03 0.02
N THR A 28 -0.59 -5.80 -0.19
CA THR A 28 -1.95 -5.31 0.04
C THR A 28 -2.40 -5.59 1.49
N ASN A 29 -2.49 -6.86 1.86
CA ASN A 29 -3.02 -7.30 3.15
C ASN A 29 -2.02 -7.04 4.28
N GLY A 30 -0.71 -7.14 4.02
CA GLY A 30 0.32 -6.86 5.01
C GLY A 30 0.18 -5.44 5.57
N VAL A 31 0.16 -4.43 4.69
CA VAL A 31 0.01 -3.03 5.11
C VAL A 31 -1.38 -2.76 5.67
N PHE A 32 -2.43 -3.29 5.02
CA PHE A 32 -3.82 -3.09 5.46
C PHE A 32 -4.05 -3.61 6.89
N ASN A 33 -3.57 -4.81 7.21
CA ASN A 33 -3.74 -5.42 8.54
C ASN A 33 -2.87 -4.75 9.61
N LEU A 34 -1.69 -4.24 9.24
CA LEU A 34 -0.82 -3.52 10.19
C LEU A 34 -1.25 -2.08 10.44
N TRP A 35 -2.01 -1.47 9.52
CA TRP A 35 -2.41 -0.06 9.60
C TRP A 35 -3.10 0.34 10.92
N PRO A 36 -4.05 -0.43 11.48
CA PRO A 36 -4.69 -0.09 12.75
C PRO A 36 -3.70 -0.03 13.92
N TYR A 37 -2.73 -0.95 13.97
CA TYR A 37 -1.70 -1.00 15.00
C TYR A 37 -0.74 0.18 14.91
N TRP A 38 -0.34 0.54 13.69
CA TRP A 38 0.45 1.75 13.48
C TRP A 38 -0.32 3.02 13.86
N ARG A 39 -1.61 3.11 13.54
CA ARG A 39 -2.46 4.25 13.93
C ARG A 39 -2.55 4.42 15.44
N GLU A 40 -2.76 3.32 16.16
CA GLU A 40 -2.79 3.33 17.63
C GLU A 40 -1.46 3.87 18.17
N PHE A 41 -0.34 3.36 17.66
CA PHE A 41 0.99 3.81 18.09
C PHE A 41 1.18 5.32 17.89
N VAL A 42 0.78 5.86 16.74
CA VAL A 42 0.87 7.31 16.48
C VAL A 42 0.00 8.09 17.47
N GLN A 43 -1.23 7.63 17.71
CA GLN A 43 -2.17 8.29 18.61
C GLN A 43 -1.70 8.24 20.07
N SER A 44 -1.18 7.10 20.53
CA SER A 44 -0.67 6.96 21.89
C SER A 44 0.59 7.81 22.09
N MET A 45 1.48 7.90 21.10
CA MET A 45 2.64 8.77 21.19
C MET A 45 2.28 10.25 21.18
N ALA A 46 1.36 10.67 20.31
CA ALA A 46 0.87 12.05 20.30
C ALA A 46 0.24 12.43 21.66
N SER A 47 -0.56 11.53 22.23
CA SER A 47 -1.16 11.72 23.55
C SER A 47 -0.12 11.84 24.66
N ARG A 48 0.93 11.01 24.65
CA ARG A 48 2.02 11.07 25.64
C ARG A 48 2.84 12.36 25.55
N MET A 49 2.91 12.94 24.36
CA MET A 49 3.56 14.23 24.13
C MET A 49 2.67 15.44 24.44
N GLY A 50 1.42 15.22 24.90
CA GLY A 50 0.46 16.30 25.15
C GLY A 50 -0.05 16.98 23.87
N LEU A 51 0.11 16.35 22.71
CA LEU A 51 -0.39 16.88 21.44
C LEU A 51 -1.90 16.65 21.32
N PRO A 52 -2.61 17.49 20.55
CA PRO A 52 -4.02 17.25 20.21
C PRO A 52 -4.24 15.87 19.60
N ARG A 53 -5.44 15.31 19.78
CA ARG A 53 -5.79 13.99 19.22
C ARG A 53 -5.62 14.00 17.70
N LEU A 54 -4.66 13.21 17.21
CA LEU A 54 -4.43 13.04 15.78
C LEU A 54 -5.43 12.02 15.21
N THR A 55 -6.29 12.48 14.30
CA THR A 55 -7.17 11.58 13.54
C THR A 55 -6.43 11.12 12.31
N VAL A 56 -5.88 9.91 12.37
CA VAL A 56 -5.18 9.30 11.25
C VAL A 56 -6.20 8.65 10.30
N PRO A 57 -6.15 8.94 8.98
CA PRO A 57 -7.14 8.44 8.02
C PRO A 57 -7.12 6.91 7.90
N THR A 58 -8.20 6.36 7.35
CA THR A 58 -8.27 4.94 6.99
C THR A 58 -7.35 4.66 5.80
N TYR A 59 -6.65 3.53 5.83
CA TYR A 59 -5.88 3.07 4.69
C TYR A 59 -6.84 2.61 3.60
N ARG A 60 -6.61 3.10 2.37
CA ARG A 60 -7.39 2.70 1.20
C ARG A 60 -6.50 1.82 0.33
N ILE A 61 -6.99 0.62 0.04
CA ILE A 61 -6.36 -0.26 -0.93
C ILE A 61 -6.61 0.37 -2.30
N GLU A 62 -5.56 0.89 -2.94
CA GLU A 62 -5.65 1.30 -4.34
C GLU A 62 -5.46 0.05 -5.21
N GLU A 63 -6.26 -0.09 -6.26
CA GLU A 63 -6.18 -1.19 -7.25
C GLU A 63 -4.82 -1.25 -7.99
N ALA A 64 -3.94 -0.28 -7.74
CA ALA A 64 -2.73 -0.03 -8.51
C ALA A 64 -1.45 -0.63 -7.89
N PHE A 65 -1.51 -1.68 -7.06
CA PHE A 65 -0.31 -2.50 -6.86
C PHE A 65 -0.07 -3.38 -8.10
N THR A 66 0.48 -2.69 -9.08
CA THR A 66 1.12 -3.21 -10.25
C THR A 66 2.46 -3.80 -9.78
N GLY A 67 2.61 -5.14 -9.81
CA GLY A 67 3.83 -5.82 -9.38
C GLY A 67 5.11 -5.33 -10.09
N PRO A 68 6.29 -5.90 -9.77
CA PRO A 68 7.60 -5.40 -10.21
C PRO A 68 7.88 -5.39 -11.74
N GLY A 69 6.87 -5.49 -12.61
CA GLY A 69 7.00 -5.50 -14.07
C GLY A 69 6.10 -4.53 -14.86
N THR A 70 5.40 -3.56 -14.24
CA THR A 70 4.47 -2.70 -15.04
C THR A 70 4.59 -1.19 -14.83
N VAL A 71 5.69 -0.74 -14.19
CA VAL A 71 6.12 0.67 -14.20
C VAL A 71 6.24 1.21 -15.64
N GLU A 72 6.52 0.36 -16.62
CA GLU A 72 6.70 0.73 -18.02
C GLU A 72 5.40 1.04 -18.78
N ARG A 73 4.24 0.57 -18.31
CA ARG A 73 2.97 0.68 -19.09
C ARG A 73 2.27 2.03 -18.91
N ARG A 74 2.55 2.75 -17.82
CA ARG A 74 1.91 4.05 -17.52
C ARG A 74 2.57 5.23 -18.23
N THR A 75 3.87 5.15 -18.55
CA THR A 75 4.61 6.18 -19.30
C THR A 75 4.24 6.23 -20.78
N ARG A 76 3.80 5.11 -21.38
CA ARG A 76 3.43 5.07 -22.81
C ARG A 76 2.06 5.71 -23.10
N ARG A 77 1.09 5.62 -22.18
CA ARG A 77 -0.28 6.14 -22.39
C ARG A 77 -0.39 7.67 -22.34
N ARG A 78 0.60 8.37 -21.76
CA ARG A 78 0.64 9.85 -21.75
C ARG A 78 1.23 10.46 -23.04
N ARG A 79 1.97 9.71 -23.86
CA ARG A 79 2.62 10.26 -25.08
C ARG A 79 1.76 10.23 -26.34
N THR A 80 0.70 9.41 -26.39
CA THR A 80 -0.21 9.36 -27.55
C THR A 80 -1.36 10.37 -27.46
N ALA A 81 -1.74 10.80 -26.25
CA ALA A 81 -2.81 11.80 -26.06
C ALA A 81 -2.37 13.25 -26.38
N SER A 82 -1.06 13.53 -26.45
CA SER A 82 -0.54 14.88 -26.71
C SER A 82 -0.24 15.19 -28.19
N ARG A 83 -0.47 14.24 -29.11
CA ARG A 83 -0.15 14.43 -30.55
C ARG A 83 -1.36 14.70 -31.46
N SER A 84 -2.60 14.62 -30.96
CA SER A 84 -3.81 14.90 -31.77
C SER A 84 -4.46 16.26 -31.50
N ALA A 85 -3.87 17.12 -30.67
CA ALA A 85 -4.45 18.41 -30.29
C ALA A 85 -3.79 19.63 -30.97
N ARG A 86 -2.93 19.43 -31.98
CA ARG A 86 -2.24 20.51 -32.70
C ARG A 86 -2.41 20.33 -34.21
N SER A 87 -3.65 20.41 -34.68
CA SER A 87 -4.01 20.63 -36.08
C SER A 87 -5.43 21.18 -36.13
N ARG A 88 -5.55 22.48 -35.91
CA ARG A 88 -6.61 23.37 -36.38
C ARG A 88 -6.09 24.79 -36.28
#